data_AF-A0A952LYB5-F1
#
_entry.id   AF-A0A952LYB5-F1
#
_cell.length_a   1.000
_cell.length_b   1.000
_cell.length_c   1.000
_cell.angle_alpha   90.00
_cell.angle_beta   90.00
_cell.angle_gamma   90.00
#
_symmetry.space_group_name_H-M   'P 1'
#
loop_
_entity.id
_entity.type
_entity.pdbx_description
1 polymer ?
#
loop_
_entity_poly.entity_id
_entity_poly.type
_entity_poly.pdbx_seq_one_letter_code
_entity_poly.pdbx_strand_id
1 'polypeptide(L)'
;WALGLLLLSGQSACIHIEERDPRFHIEMQSHLHEGMNDMAQEIAFLTELSVTGLGKEGQTTQPHDKHEVLDSLDRIELIAEGIGGAGVVTNYSVINRYMGAFLYDVKLAREFAQRSPPNYFPAYSLIKSCLSCHDSL
;
A
#
# COMPACT_ATOMS: atom_id res chain seq x y z
N TRP A 1 5.04 77.60 -1.07
CA TRP A 1 5.33 76.62 -2.12
C TRP A 1 5.33 75.25 -1.47
N ALA A 2 4.23 74.52 -1.66
CA ALA A 2 3.81 73.40 -0.83
C ALA A 2 4.40 72.07 -1.32
N LEU A 3 4.77 71.24 -0.35
CA LEU A 3 5.08 69.82 -0.43
C LEU A 3 3.95 69.02 -1.12
N GLY A 4 4.33 67.93 -1.76
CA GLY A 4 3.38 66.87 -2.13
C GLY A 4 3.97 65.75 -2.98
N LEU A 5 5.01 65.06 -2.48
CA LEU A 5 5.47 63.80 -3.08
C LEU A 5 4.70 62.62 -2.45
N LEU A 6 3.76 62.05 -3.20
CA LEU A 6 3.04 60.83 -2.85
C LEU A 6 3.93 59.61 -3.15
N LEU A 7 4.48 58.99 -2.11
CA LEU A 7 5.13 57.68 -2.19
C LEU A 7 4.04 56.60 -2.14
N LEU A 8 3.72 56.04 -3.31
CA LEU A 8 2.93 54.81 -3.44
C LEU A 8 3.78 53.63 -2.97
N SER A 9 3.54 53.20 -1.73
CA SER A 9 4.04 51.93 -1.21
C SER A 9 3.34 50.77 -1.91
N GLY A 10 4.03 50.14 -2.87
CA GLY A 10 3.60 48.87 -3.46
C GLY A 10 3.60 47.79 -2.40
N GLN A 11 2.42 47.40 -1.93
CA GLN A 11 2.25 46.20 -1.12
C GLN A 11 2.38 44.99 -2.04
N SER A 12 3.59 44.43 -2.09
CA SER A 12 3.83 43.13 -2.69
C SER A 12 3.08 42.10 -1.86
N ALA A 13 1.96 41.60 -2.38
CA ALA A 13 1.24 40.49 -1.78
C ALA A 13 2.15 39.26 -1.80
N CYS A 14 2.80 38.97 -0.66
CA CYS A 14 3.48 37.70 -0.45
C CYS A 14 2.42 36.60 -0.48
N ILE A 15 2.30 35.91 -1.61
CA ILE A 15 1.59 34.64 -1.68
C ILE A 15 2.40 33.67 -0.83
N HIS A 16 1.96 33.45 0.41
CA HIS A 16 2.43 32.34 1.22
C HIS A 16 1.97 31.06 0.51
N ILE A 17 2.89 30.41 -0.20
CA ILE A 17 2.69 29.02 -0.62
C ILE A 17 2.75 28.23 0.69
N GLU A 18 1.58 27.85 1.19
CA GLU A 18 1.46 26.98 2.36
C GLU A 18 2.10 25.64 2.00
N GLU A 19 3.27 25.36 2.58
CA GLU A 19 3.96 24.08 2.39
C GLU A 19 3.04 22.97 2.89
N ARG A 20 2.56 22.16 1.94
CA ARG A 20 1.69 21.03 2.21
C ARG A 20 2.42 20.05 3.13
N ASP A 21 1.85 19.83 4.31
CA ASP A 21 2.39 18.88 5.28
C ASP A 21 2.52 17.49 4.61
N PRO A 22 3.73 16.91 4.53
CA PRO A 22 3.99 15.66 3.82
C PRO A 22 3.24 14.46 4.41
N ARG A 23 2.65 14.61 5.61
CA ARG A 23 1.82 13.58 6.25
C ARG A 23 0.44 13.44 5.62
N PHE A 24 -0.02 14.41 4.82
CA PHE A 24 -1.33 14.38 4.17
C PHE A 24 -1.20 14.17 2.67
N HIS A 25 -1.57 12.98 2.22
CA HIS A 25 -1.62 12.63 0.80
C HIS A 25 -3.06 12.68 0.31
N ILE A 26 -3.35 13.46 -0.73
CA ILE A 26 -4.65 13.35 -1.41
C ILE A 26 -4.44 12.35 -2.52
N GLU A 27 -5.07 11.20 -2.35
CA GLU A 27 -5.02 10.15 -3.35
C GLU A 27 -6.11 10.39 -4.40
N MET A 28 -5.71 10.34 -5.67
CA MET A 28 -6.65 10.49 -6.77
C MET A 28 -7.40 9.17 -6.97
N GLN A 29 -8.71 9.23 -7.24
CA GLN A 29 -9.52 8.02 -7.38
C GLN A 29 -8.97 7.05 -8.44
N SER A 30 -8.39 7.56 -9.53
CA SER A 30 -7.78 6.73 -10.58
C SER A 30 -6.55 5.97 -10.08
N HIS A 31 -5.68 6.61 -9.32
CA HIS A 31 -4.49 5.99 -8.74
C HIS A 31 -4.87 4.98 -7.65
N LEU A 32 -5.85 5.30 -6.82
CA LEU A 32 -6.39 4.34 -5.85
C LEU A 32 -6.92 3.10 -6.55
N HIS A 33 -7.70 3.28 -7.62
CA HIS A 33 -8.26 2.16 -8.37
C HIS A 33 -7.18 1.30 -9.03
N GLU A 34 -6.19 1.93 -9.66
CA GLU A 34 -5.03 1.25 -10.27
C GLU A 34 -4.24 0.46 -9.22
N GLY A 35 -3.84 1.09 -8.12
CA GLY A 35 -3.11 0.42 -7.05
C GLY A 35 -3.89 -0.73 -6.41
N MET A 36 -5.20 -0.57 -6.19
CA MET A 36 -6.04 -1.67 -5.67
C MET A 36 -6.15 -2.83 -6.67
N ASN A 37 -6.21 -2.53 -7.97
CA ASN A 37 -6.25 -3.55 -9.01
C ASN A 37 -4.92 -4.31 -9.10
N ASP A 38 -3.79 -3.62 -9.03
CA ASP A 38 -2.46 -4.22 -9.04
C ASP A 38 -2.25 -5.11 -7.80
N MET A 39 -2.67 -4.62 -6.63
CA MET A 39 -2.65 -5.42 -5.40
C MET A 39 -3.53 -6.67 -5.50
N ALA A 40 -4.71 -6.57 -6.12
CA ALA A 40 -5.59 -7.72 -6.34
C ALA A 40 -4.96 -8.78 -7.26
N GLN A 41 -4.21 -8.37 -8.29
CA GLN A 41 -3.49 -9.29 -9.17
C GLN A 41 -2.40 -10.07 -8.41
N GLU A 42 -1.62 -9.41 -7.56
CA GLU A 42 -0.60 -10.07 -6.73
C GLU A 42 -1.22 -11.04 -5.71
N ILE A 43 -2.34 -10.67 -5.07
CA ILE A 43 -3.07 -11.55 -4.16
C ILE A 43 -3.64 -12.77 -4.90
N ALA A 44 -4.14 -12.59 -6.12
CA ALA A 44 -4.61 -13.68 -6.96
C ALA A 44 -3.48 -14.65 -7.32
N PHE A 45 -2.31 -14.12 -7.72
CA PHE A 45 -1.11 -14.91 -7.96
C PHE A 45 -0.72 -15.76 -6.74
N LEU A 46 -0.62 -15.14 -5.55
CA LEU A 46 -0.31 -15.87 -4.31
C LEU A 46 -1.35 -16.97 -4.00
N THR A 47 -2.63 -16.71 -4.26
CA THR A 47 -3.70 -17.68 -4.02
C THR A 47 -3.65 -18.84 -5.00
N GLU A 48 -3.34 -18.60 -6.27
CA GLU A 48 -3.19 -19.65 -7.30
C GLU A 48 -2.06 -20.62 -6.96
N LEU A 49 -0.93 -20.10 -6.43
CA LEU A 49 0.15 -20.94 -5.91
C LEU A 49 -0.36 -21.86 -4.80
N SER A 50 -1.21 -21.37 -3.90
CA SER A 50 -1.78 -22.20 -2.83
C SER A 50 -2.63 -23.36 -3.35
N VAL A 51 -3.48 -23.12 -4.36
CA VAL A 51 -4.42 -24.12 -4.89
C VAL A 51 -3.68 -25.20 -5.67
N THR A 52 -2.68 -24.81 -6.46
CA THR A 52 -1.88 -25.73 -7.27
C THR A 52 -0.92 -26.58 -6.43
N GLY A 53 -0.48 -26.09 -5.26
CA GLY A 53 0.37 -26.84 -4.32
C GLY A 53 -0.37 -27.84 -3.41
N LEU A 54 -1.66 -27.65 -3.17
CA LEU A 54 -2.47 -28.50 -2.27
C LEU A 54 -3.00 -29.80 -2.92
N GLY A 55 -2.86 -29.96 -4.24
CA GLY A 55 -3.57 -30.99 -5.02
C GLY A 55 -2.84 -32.31 -5.29
N LYS A 56 -1.60 -32.53 -4.81
CA LYS A 56 -0.89 -33.79 -5.05
C LYS A 56 -0.36 -34.41 -3.77
N GLU A 57 -1.22 -35.21 -3.14
CA GLU A 57 -0.79 -36.24 -2.20
C GLU A 57 0.27 -37.12 -2.85
N GLY A 58 1.52 -37.02 -2.37
CA GLY A 58 2.59 -37.97 -2.69
C GLY A 58 3.77 -37.46 -3.52
N GLN A 59 3.75 -36.23 -4.05
CA GLN A 59 4.93 -35.64 -4.70
C GLN A 59 5.09 -34.18 -4.29
N THR A 60 5.99 -33.94 -3.34
CA THR A 60 6.53 -32.63 -2.97
C THR A 60 7.40 -32.08 -4.10
N THR A 61 6.79 -31.75 -5.24
CA THR A 61 7.51 -31.24 -6.41
C THR A 61 6.65 -30.23 -7.16
N GLN A 62 6.40 -29.08 -6.55
CA GLN A 62 7.23 -27.94 -6.92
C GLN A 62 7.53 -27.14 -5.67
N PRO A 63 8.81 -26.80 -5.38
CA PRO A 63 9.04 -25.63 -4.55
C PRO A 63 8.40 -24.48 -5.33
N HIS A 64 7.25 -23.97 -4.86
CA HIS A 64 6.86 -22.61 -5.24
C HIS A 64 8.11 -21.77 -5.01
N ASP A 65 8.60 -21.13 -6.08
CA ASP A 65 9.88 -20.47 -5.99
C ASP A 65 9.74 -19.47 -4.85
N LYS A 66 10.52 -19.72 -3.79
CA LYS A 66 10.54 -18.87 -2.62
C LYS A 66 10.75 -17.42 -3.05
N HIS A 67 11.51 -17.21 -4.13
CA HIS A 67 11.70 -15.90 -4.74
C HIS A 67 10.39 -15.33 -5.30
N GLU A 68 9.59 -16.08 -6.07
CA GLU A 68 8.32 -15.59 -6.61
C GLU A 68 7.34 -15.13 -5.52
N VAL A 69 7.24 -15.89 -4.42
CA VAL A 69 6.38 -15.50 -3.29
C VAL A 69 6.91 -14.24 -2.61
N LEU A 70 8.22 -14.17 -2.36
CA LEU A 70 8.82 -13.00 -1.72
C LEU A 70 8.71 -11.76 -2.60
N ASP A 71 8.95 -11.89 -3.91
CA ASP A 71 8.83 -10.79 -4.87
C ASP A 71 7.39 -10.26 -4.96
N SER A 72 6.40 -11.15 -4.91
CA SER A 72 4.98 -10.74 -4.87
C SER A 72 4.64 -10.00 -3.58
N LEU A 73 5.13 -10.47 -2.43
CA LEU A 73 4.97 -9.77 -1.15
C LEU A 73 5.64 -8.39 -1.14
N ASP A 74 6.80 -8.25 -1.78
CA ASP A 74 7.50 -6.98 -1.93
C ASP A 74 6.72 -6.00 -2.82
N ARG A 75 6.13 -6.47 -3.93
CA ARG A 75 5.25 -5.65 -4.76
C ARG A 75 3.99 -5.22 -4.02
N ILE A 76 3.35 -6.12 -3.28
CA ILE A 76 2.18 -5.80 -2.44
C ILE A 76 2.52 -4.71 -1.42
N GLU A 77 3.65 -4.83 -0.70
CA GLU A 77 4.09 -3.81 0.26
C GLU A 77 4.30 -2.45 -0.43
N LEU A 78 5.01 -2.42 -1.56
CA LEU A 78 5.28 -1.20 -2.30
C LEU A 78 4.00 -0.49 -2.75
N ILE A 79 3.04 -1.23 -3.31
CA ILE A 79 1.74 -0.69 -3.75
C ILE A 79 0.95 -0.15 -2.55
N ALA A 80 0.89 -0.91 -1.46
CA ALA A 80 0.19 -0.53 -0.24
C ALA A 80 0.78 0.73 0.41
N GLU A 81 2.11 0.83 0.46
CA GLU A 81 2.82 2.03 0.90
C GLU A 81 2.50 3.24 0.02
N GLY A 82 2.43 3.05 -1.30
CA GLY A 82 2.07 4.10 -2.25
C GLY A 82 0.65 4.65 -2.06
N ILE A 83 -0.33 3.80 -1.73
CA ILE A 83 -1.73 4.19 -1.56
C ILE A 83 -1.97 4.98 -0.27
N GLY A 84 -1.38 4.54 0.84
CA GLY A 84 -1.68 5.10 2.17
C GLY A 84 -0.94 4.46 3.33
N GLY A 85 0.18 3.81 3.05
CA GLY A 85 1.04 3.21 4.06
C GLY A 85 2.09 4.17 4.60
N ALA A 86 3.10 3.62 5.29
CA ALA A 86 4.25 4.37 5.80
C ALA A 86 3.94 5.60 6.69
N GLY A 87 2.80 5.62 7.37
CA GLY A 87 2.41 6.72 8.28
C GLY A 87 1.79 7.92 7.58
N VAL A 88 1.44 7.80 6.30
CA VAL A 88 0.72 8.81 5.53
C VAL A 88 -0.79 8.74 5.83
N VAL A 89 -1.44 9.89 5.94
CA VAL A 89 -2.88 10.02 6.06
C VAL A 89 -3.47 10.40 4.71
N THR A 90 -4.39 9.58 4.22
CA THR A 90 -5.11 9.80 2.96
C THR A 90 -6.47 10.48 3.17
N ASN A 91 -7.12 10.89 2.08
CA ASN A 91 -8.52 11.32 2.08
C ASN A 91 -9.54 10.16 2.23
N TYR A 92 -9.08 8.91 2.38
CA TYR A 92 -9.92 7.72 2.56
C TYR A 92 -9.77 7.17 3.98
N SER A 93 -10.78 7.43 4.83
CA SER A 93 -10.75 7.05 6.26
C SER A 93 -10.56 5.55 6.49
N VAL A 94 -11.17 4.71 5.64
CA VAL A 94 -11.06 3.25 5.70
C VAL A 94 -9.62 2.79 5.42
N ILE A 95 -8.95 3.40 4.43
CA ILE A 95 -7.53 3.12 4.14
C ILE A 95 -6.67 3.46 5.36
N ASN A 96 -6.85 4.65 5.92
CA ASN A 96 -6.08 5.09 7.10
C ASN A 96 -6.26 4.15 8.31
N ARG A 97 -7.43 3.52 8.43
CA ARG A 97 -7.75 2.59 9.51
C ARG A 97 -7.13 1.22 9.32
N TYR A 98 -7.14 0.67 8.10
CA TYR A 98 -6.81 -0.73 7.84
C TYR A 98 -5.42 -0.95 7.24
N MET A 99 -4.84 0.06 6.56
CA MET A 99 -3.57 -0.10 5.84
C MET A 99 -2.40 -0.51 6.74
N GLY A 100 -2.34 0.03 7.97
CA GLY A 100 -1.30 -0.34 8.93
C GLY A 100 -1.35 -1.82 9.34
N ALA A 101 -2.55 -2.36 9.54
CA ALA A 101 -2.73 -3.78 9.86
C ALA A 101 -2.41 -4.67 8.64
N PHE A 102 -2.82 -4.25 7.44
CA PHE A 102 -2.48 -4.95 6.21
C PHE A 102 -0.97 -5.06 5.99
N LEU A 103 -0.23 -3.95 6.13
CA LEU A 103 1.24 -3.95 6.02
C LEU A 103 1.93 -4.83 7.07
N TYR A 104 1.36 -4.90 8.28
CA TYR A 104 1.84 -5.83 9.30
C TYR A 104 1.67 -7.29 8.86
N ASP A 105 0.52 -7.65 8.29
CA ASP A 105 0.27 -9.01 7.80
C ASP A 105 1.20 -9.38 6.62
N VAL A 106 1.49 -8.43 5.72
CA VAL A 106 2.46 -8.62 4.61
C VAL A 106 3.86 -8.91 5.15
N LYS A 107 4.33 -8.14 6.14
CA LYS A 107 5.62 -8.37 6.79
C LYS A 107 5.69 -9.73 7.47
N LEU A 108 4.64 -10.09 8.19
CA LEU A 108 4.53 -11.41 8.83
C LEU A 108 4.57 -12.52 7.78
N ALA A 109 3.86 -12.38 6.67
CA ALA A 109 3.90 -13.34 5.58
C ALA A 109 5.30 -13.53 5.00
N ARG A 110 6.04 -12.43 4.80
CA ARG A 110 7.43 -12.46 4.35
C ARG A 110 8.33 -13.21 5.32
N GLU A 111 8.24 -12.91 6.61
CA GLU A 111 9.04 -13.58 7.65
C GLU A 111 8.82 -15.11 7.65
N PHE A 112 7.58 -15.57 7.48
CA PHE A 112 7.26 -16.99 7.43
C PHE A 112 7.71 -17.65 6.11
N ALA A 113 7.59 -16.95 4.98
CA ALA A 113 8.11 -17.40 3.68
C ALA A 113 9.65 -17.53 3.67
N GLN A 114 10.35 -16.72 4.47
CA GLN A 114 11.81 -16.75 4.58
C GLN A 114 12.37 -17.94 5.36
N ARG A 115 11.54 -18.68 6.12
CA ARG A 115 11.98 -19.81 6.97
C ARG A 115 12.52 -21.01 6.19
N SER A 116 13.05 -21.98 6.94
CA SER A 116 13.53 -23.27 6.43
C SER A 116 13.01 -24.40 7.32
N PRO A 117 11.96 -25.16 6.90
CA PRO A 117 11.23 -25.02 5.64
C PRO A 117 10.38 -23.73 5.58
N PRO A 118 10.10 -23.19 4.38
CA PRO A 118 9.24 -22.01 4.23
C PRO A 118 7.79 -22.33 4.61
N ASN A 119 7.07 -21.34 5.14
CA ASN A 119 5.64 -21.43 5.41
C ASN A 119 4.90 -20.30 4.66
N TYR A 120 4.14 -20.67 3.63
CA TYR A 120 3.41 -19.72 2.80
C TYR A 120 1.95 -19.49 3.23
N PHE A 121 1.46 -20.21 4.25
CA PHE A 121 0.09 -20.07 4.72
C PHE A 121 -0.31 -18.62 5.09
N PRO A 122 0.56 -17.82 5.73
CA PRO A 122 0.22 -16.43 6.00
C PRO A 122 0.09 -15.57 4.73
N ALA A 123 0.92 -15.81 3.70
CA ALA A 123 0.82 -15.10 2.42
C ALA A 123 -0.54 -15.36 1.75
N TYR A 124 -1.02 -16.61 1.80
CA TYR A 124 -2.33 -16.99 1.26
C TYR A 124 -3.51 -16.46 2.07
N SER A 125 -3.26 -16.05 3.31
CA SER A 125 -4.28 -15.50 4.21
C SER A 125 -4.47 -13.98 4.06
N LEU A 126 -3.63 -13.29 3.28
CA LEU A 126 -3.73 -11.84 3.05
C LEU A 126 -5.09 -11.41 2.46
N ILE A 127 -5.77 -12.31 1.75
CA ILE A 127 -7.14 -12.09 1.25
C ILE A 127 -8.12 -11.69 2.37
N LYS A 128 -7.91 -12.17 3.61
CA LYS A 128 -8.76 -11.82 4.76
C LYS A 128 -8.60 -10.37 5.17
N SER A 129 -7.39 -9.83 5.03
CA SER A 129 -7.08 -8.43 5.33
C SER A 129 -7.71 -7.51 4.28
N CYS A 130 -7.76 -7.93 3.01
CA CYS A 130 -8.54 -7.26 1.97
C CYS A 130 -10.04 -7.22 2.30
N LEU A 131 -10.63 -8.36 2.68
CA LEU A 131 -12.04 -8.44 3.06
C LEU A 131 -12.38 -7.56 4.26
N SER A 132 -11.51 -7.52 5.28
CA SER A 132 -11.72 -6.70 6.48
C SER A 132 -11.86 -5.21 6.15
N CYS A 133 -11.07 -4.72 5.19
CA CYS A 133 -11.15 -3.35 4.70
C CYS A 133 -12.45 -3.12 3.90
N HIS A 134 -12.79 -4.03 2.98
CA HIS A 134 -13.93 -3.88 2.08
C HIS A 134 -15.29 -4.04 2.78
N ASP A 135 -15.39 -4.89 3.80
CA ASP A 135 -16.60 -5.10 4.61
C ASP A 135 -16.93 -3.89 5.51
N SER A 136 -16.01 -2.92 5.59
CA SER A 136 -16.15 -1.69 6.38
C SER A 136 -16.58 -0.47 5.56
N LEU A 137 -16.86 -0.64 4.26
CA LEU A 137 -17.40 0.38 3.35
C LEU A 137 -18.93 0.41 3.38
#